data_AF-A0A7K1Z0S9-F1
#
_entry.id   AF-A0A7K1Z0S9-F1
#
_cell.length_a   1.000
_cell.length_b   1.000
_cell.length_c   1.000
_cell.angle_alpha   90.00
_cell.angle_beta   90.00
_cell.angle_gamma   90.00
#
_symmetry.space_group_name_H-M   'P 1'
#
loop_
_entity.id
_entity.type
_entity.pdbx_description
1 polymer ?
#
loop_
_entity_poly.entity_id
_entity_poly.type
_entity_poly.pdbx_seq_one_letter_code
_entity_poly.pdbx_strand_id
1 'polypeptide(L)'
;MGGIGDPAKFTAEIHVTCTERSVLRCPECDKVCPGSDHRLRKWRHTGICDYRTHVVANVPRVRCLEHGIKIVSVPWADARVHFTAAFEARVIDWFQDASSISTVASRMGGSWTMIAHIMERAVARGLARTETQPVAHICVDETSSKKGHNYITVVSNPKTGTVRYVGEGRTTASLAGYDDGCSSAQLEALESVRMDMGPAYITATKAWVPGADEKIAFDRFHVAK
;
A
#
# COMPACT_ATOMS: atom_id res chain seq x y z
N MET A 1 -46.17 10.91 7.00
CA MET A 1 -45.43 9.82 6.33
C MET A 1 -43.95 10.08 6.54
N GLY A 2 -43.31 9.38 7.48
CA GLY A 2 -41.90 9.57 7.81
C GLY A 2 -41.03 9.04 6.67
N GLY A 3 -40.27 9.92 6.03
CA GLY A 3 -39.38 9.56 4.92
C GLY A 3 -38.34 8.53 5.36
N ILE A 4 -38.07 7.58 4.48
CA ILE A 4 -36.94 6.65 4.58
C ILE A 4 -35.68 7.52 4.67
N GLY A 5 -35.02 7.50 5.84
CA GLY A 5 -33.89 8.37 6.15
C GLY A 5 -32.67 8.12 5.26
N ASP A 6 -31.65 8.98 5.43
CA ASP A 6 -30.33 8.93 4.76
C ASP A 6 -29.90 7.50 4.35
N PRO A 7 -29.73 7.22 3.04
CA PRO A 7 -29.37 5.89 2.55
C PRO A 7 -28.08 5.33 3.14
N ALA A 8 -27.20 6.19 3.68
CA ALA A 8 -26.01 5.80 4.43
C ALA A 8 -26.32 5.01 5.73
N LYS A 9 -27.60 4.94 6.14
CA LYS A 9 -28.06 4.17 7.31
C LYS A 9 -28.48 2.73 6.99
N PHE A 10 -28.65 2.35 5.73
CA PHE A 10 -29.07 0.98 5.39
C PHE A 10 -27.86 0.09 5.08
N THR A 11 -27.96 -1.15 5.50
CA THR A 11 -26.93 -2.18 5.26
C THR A 11 -27.50 -3.29 4.40
N ALA A 12 -26.76 -3.70 3.37
CA ALA A 12 -27.03 -4.91 2.61
C ALA A 12 -26.12 -6.04 3.10
N GLU A 13 -26.65 -7.26 3.16
CA GLU A 13 -25.86 -8.46 3.49
C GLU A 13 -25.97 -9.48 2.37
N ILE A 14 -24.82 -9.95 1.88
CA ILE A 14 -24.72 -11.06 0.94
C ILE A 14 -24.37 -12.29 1.76
N HIS A 15 -25.29 -13.24 1.85
CA HIS A 15 -25.08 -14.50 2.56
C HIS A 15 -24.49 -15.55 1.63
N VAL A 16 -23.30 -16.03 1.96
CA VAL A 16 -22.62 -17.10 1.23
C VAL A 16 -22.54 -18.33 2.12
N THR A 17 -23.07 -19.44 1.62
CA THR A 17 -23.11 -20.72 2.33
C THR A 17 -22.25 -21.75 1.64
N CYS A 18 -21.43 -22.46 2.42
CA CYS A 18 -20.70 -23.62 1.93
C CYS A 18 -21.67 -24.78 1.70
N THR A 19 -21.72 -25.32 0.49
CA THR A 19 -22.55 -26.51 0.21
C THR A 19 -21.90 -27.77 0.77
N GLU A 20 -22.71 -28.77 1.11
CA GLU A 20 -22.25 -30.04 1.71
C GLU A 20 -21.27 -30.83 0.83
N ARG A 21 -21.24 -30.55 -0.48
CA ARG A 21 -20.33 -31.20 -1.45
C ARG A 21 -18.94 -30.57 -1.51
N SER A 22 -18.66 -29.56 -0.69
CA SER A 22 -17.40 -28.82 -0.77
C SER A 22 -16.27 -29.58 -0.11
N VAL A 23 -15.20 -29.84 -0.85
CA VAL A 23 -13.97 -30.44 -0.28
C VAL A 23 -13.26 -29.40 0.57
N LEU A 24 -13.12 -29.66 1.87
CA LEU A 24 -12.48 -28.76 2.81
C LEU A 24 -10.97 -29.02 2.87
N ARG A 25 -10.17 -27.96 2.70
CA ARG A 25 -8.70 -28.03 2.70
C ARG A 25 -8.11 -27.16 3.80
N CYS A 26 -6.99 -27.61 4.36
CA CYS A 26 -6.21 -26.80 5.28
C CYS A 26 -5.65 -25.56 4.56
N PRO A 27 -5.82 -24.34 5.09
CA PRO A 27 -5.29 -23.12 4.45
C PRO A 27 -3.76 -23.01 4.48
N GLU A 28 -3.06 -23.89 5.21
CA GLU A 28 -1.59 -23.85 5.36
C GLU A 28 -0.90 -24.91 4.50
N CYS A 29 -1.37 -26.16 4.49
CA CYS A 29 -0.77 -27.25 3.69
C CYS A 29 -1.61 -27.77 2.53
N ASP A 30 -2.80 -27.19 2.28
CA ASP A 30 -3.73 -27.55 1.20
C ASP A 30 -4.26 -29.00 1.20
N LYS A 31 -3.91 -29.80 2.21
CA LYS A 31 -4.41 -31.17 2.40
C LYS A 31 -5.91 -31.17 2.69
N VAL A 32 -6.62 -32.13 2.10
CA VAL A 32 -8.03 -32.39 2.43
C VAL A 32 -8.13 -32.80 3.90
N CYS A 33 -9.01 -32.14 4.63
CA CYS A 33 -9.16 -32.33 6.07
C CYS A 33 -10.64 -32.48 6.43
N PRO A 34 -10.97 -33.28 7.46
CA PRO A 34 -12.33 -33.37 7.96
C PRO A 34 -12.79 -32.02 8.49
N GLY A 35 -14.05 -31.69 8.22
CA GLY A 35 -14.73 -30.54 8.81
C GLY A 35 -14.86 -30.73 10.33
N SER A 36 -14.76 -29.61 11.05
CA SER A 36 -14.99 -29.52 12.49
C SER A 36 -16.35 -28.83 12.70
N ASP A 37 -16.32 -27.53 12.97
CA ASP A 37 -17.47 -26.67 13.17
C ASP A 37 -17.34 -25.44 12.27
N HIS A 38 -18.28 -24.49 12.37
CA HIS A 38 -18.28 -23.30 11.54
C HIS A 38 -18.13 -22.03 12.38
N ARG A 39 -17.58 -20.98 11.77
CA ARG A 39 -17.50 -19.65 12.36
C ARG A 39 -18.17 -18.64 11.46
N LEU A 40 -19.20 -17.97 12.00
CA LEU A 40 -19.80 -16.82 11.34
C LEU A 40 -18.76 -15.71 11.21
N ARG A 41 -18.55 -15.26 9.97
CA ARG A 41 -17.66 -14.15 9.63
C ARG A 41 -18.40 -13.16 8.76
N LYS A 42 -18.04 -11.89 8.93
CA LYS A 42 -18.57 -10.75 8.20
C LYS A 42 -17.41 -9.91 7.65
N TRP A 43 -17.50 -9.51 6.40
CA TRP A 43 -16.52 -8.67 5.72
C TRP A 43 -17.19 -7.46 5.09
N ARG A 44 -16.59 -6.28 5.25
CA ARG A 44 -16.95 -5.08 4.49
C ARG A 44 -16.73 -5.33 3.01
N HIS A 45 -17.75 -5.04 2.20
CA HIS A 45 -17.71 -5.17 0.74
C HIS A 45 -17.97 -3.82 0.06
N THR A 46 -17.75 -3.74 -1.26
CA THR A 46 -18.16 -2.57 -2.05
C THR A 46 -19.67 -2.35 -1.92
N GLY A 47 -20.10 -1.09 -1.83
CA GLY A 47 -21.51 -0.75 -1.69
C GLY A 47 -22.34 -1.23 -2.88
N ILE A 48 -23.57 -1.66 -2.62
CA ILE A 48 -24.54 -2.09 -3.63
C ILE A 48 -25.77 -1.21 -3.45
N CYS A 49 -26.22 -0.57 -4.53
CA CYS A 49 -27.37 0.35 -4.49
C CYS A 49 -27.25 1.40 -3.36
N ASP A 50 -26.06 2.00 -3.22
CA ASP A 50 -25.70 2.96 -2.16
C ASP A 50 -25.74 2.44 -0.71
N TYR A 51 -26.01 1.15 -0.51
CA TYR A 51 -26.03 0.55 0.82
C TYR A 51 -24.64 0.15 1.29
N ARG A 52 -24.46 0.21 2.62
CA ARG A 52 -23.27 -0.35 3.27
C ARG A 52 -23.35 -1.88 3.23
N THR A 53 -22.73 -2.47 2.21
CA THR A 53 -22.72 -3.92 1.99
C THR A 53 -21.69 -4.67 2.81
N HIS A 54 -22.08 -5.86 3.26
CA HIS A 54 -21.20 -6.85 3.84
C HIS A 54 -21.40 -8.22 3.19
N VAL A 55 -20.32 -8.99 3.06
CA VAL A 55 -20.40 -10.43 2.82
C VAL A 55 -20.45 -11.13 4.17
N VAL A 56 -21.38 -12.06 4.35
CA VAL A 56 -21.57 -12.83 5.58
C VAL A 56 -21.51 -14.31 5.20
N ALA A 57 -20.67 -15.08 5.88
CA ALA A 57 -20.58 -16.51 5.64
C ALA A 57 -20.34 -17.27 6.94
N ASN A 58 -20.96 -18.43 7.07
CA ASN A 58 -20.62 -19.39 8.10
C ASN A 58 -19.47 -20.26 7.59
N VAL A 59 -18.23 -19.86 7.91
CA VAL A 59 -17.03 -20.45 7.31
C VAL A 59 -16.65 -21.74 8.06
N PRO A 60 -16.53 -22.89 7.38
CA PRO A 60 -16.12 -24.11 8.04
C PRO A 60 -14.69 -24.03 8.57
N ARG A 61 -14.45 -24.74 9.66
CA ARG A 61 -13.13 -25.04 10.19
C ARG A 61 -12.78 -26.48 9.88
N VAL A 62 -11.52 -26.74 9.62
CA VAL A 62 -10.98 -28.08 9.40
C VAL A 62 -10.07 -28.48 10.55
N ARG A 63 -10.02 -29.78 10.85
CA ARG A 63 -9.04 -30.36 11.77
C ARG A 63 -7.88 -30.92 10.95
N CYS A 64 -6.81 -30.14 10.82
CA CYS A 64 -5.58 -30.58 10.18
C CYS A 64 -4.71 -31.33 11.20
N LEU A 65 -4.11 -32.45 10.79
CA LEU A 65 -3.21 -33.24 11.65
C LEU A 65 -1.91 -32.48 11.98
N GLU A 66 -1.41 -31.66 11.06
CA GLU A 66 -0.16 -30.91 11.24
C GLU A 66 -0.40 -29.54 11.89
N HIS A 67 -1.47 -28.86 11.51
CA HIS A 67 -1.69 -27.45 11.87
C HIS A 67 -2.82 -27.24 12.88
N GLY A 68 -3.51 -28.30 13.32
CA GLY A 68 -4.64 -28.22 14.25
C GLY A 68 -5.91 -27.64 13.60
N ILE A 69 -6.73 -26.94 14.39
CA ILE A 69 -8.00 -26.37 13.93
C ILE A 69 -7.73 -25.08 13.14
N LYS A 70 -8.13 -25.06 11.86
CA LYS A 70 -7.97 -23.90 10.96
C LYS A 70 -9.29 -23.53 10.31
N ILE A 71 -9.53 -22.23 10.12
CA ILE A 71 -10.66 -21.73 9.31
C ILE A 71 -10.26 -21.86 7.84
N VAL A 72 -11.12 -22.41 6.98
CA VAL A 72 -10.81 -22.52 5.55
C VAL A 72 -10.64 -21.15 4.91
N SER A 73 -9.80 -21.07 3.89
CA SER A 73 -9.68 -19.87 3.05
C SER A 73 -10.97 -19.60 2.30
N VAL A 74 -11.35 -18.33 2.20
CA VAL A 74 -12.49 -17.89 1.38
C VAL A 74 -11.96 -17.17 0.14
N PRO A 75 -12.58 -17.31 -1.04
CA PRO A 75 -12.03 -16.76 -2.27
C PRO A 75 -12.09 -15.23 -2.35
N TRP A 76 -12.87 -14.57 -1.49
CA TRP A 76 -13.07 -13.12 -1.51
C TRP A 76 -12.26 -12.34 -0.47
N ALA A 77 -11.49 -12.98 0.42
CA ALA A 77 -10.77 -12.27 1.48
C ALA A 77 -9.58 -13.07 2.02
N ASP A 78 -8.50 -12.35 2.33
CA ASP A 78 -7.34 -12.91 3.02
C ASP A 78 -7.67 -13.39 4.44
N ALA A 79 -6.77 -14.19 5.00
CA ALA A 79 -6.84 -14.57 6.40
C ALA A 79 -6.80 -13.34 7.31
N ARG A 80 -7.61 -13.36 8.37
CA ARG A 80 -7.65 -12.34 9.45
C ARG A 80 -8.09 -10.92 9.05
N VAL A 81 -8.47 -10.65 7.80
CA VAL A 81 -9.09 -9.36 7.43
C VAL A 81 -10.60 -9.38 7.58
N HIS A 82 -11.18 -8.19 7.73
CA HIS A 82 -12.63 -7.94 7.87
C HIS A 82 -13.21 -7.18 6.67
N PHE A 83 -12.53 -7.22 5.53
CA PHE A 83 -12.99 -6.67 4.26
C PHE A 83 -12.66 -7.64 3.13
N THR A 84 -13.39 -7.50 2.02
CA THR A 84 -13.15 -8.31 0.82
C THR A 84 -12.01 -7.75 -0.04
N ALA A 85 -11.38 -8.58 -0.87
CA ALA A 85 -10.38 -8.18 -1.85
C ALA A 85 -10.93 -7.14 -2.84
N ALA A 86 -12.21 -7.25 -3.23
CA ALA A 86 -12.88 -6.26 -4.07
C ALA A 86 -13.01 -4.89 -3.37
N PHE A 87 -13.32 -4.88 -2.07
CA PHE A 87 -13.33 -3.65 -1.29
C PHE A 87 -11.92 -3.06 -1.14
N GLU A 88 -10.93 -3.91 -0.85
CA GLU A 88 -9.52 -3.51 -0.77
C GLU A 88 -9.05 -2.84 -2.08
N ALA A 89 -9.33 -3.48 -3.23
CA ALA A 89 -9.01 -2.93 -4.55
C ALA A 89 -9.68 -1.57 -4.79
N ARG A 90 -10.97 -1.42 -4.44
CA ARG A 90 -11.67 -0.13 -4.59
C ARG A 90 -11.10 0.96 -3.69
N VAL A 91 -10.66 0.63 -2.47
CA VAL A 91 -9.98 1.58 -1.59
C VAL A 91 -8.66 2.04 -2.20
N ILE A 92 -7.88 1.14 -2.78
CA ILE A 92 -6.60 1.45 -3.45
C ILE A 92 -6.82 2.34 -4.68
N ASP A 93 -7.88 2.07 -5.45
CA ASP A 93 -8.28 2.89 -6.60
C ASP A 93 -8.56 4.34 -6.19
N TRP A 94 -9.28 4.55 -5.08
CA TRP A 94 -9.53 5.90 -4.54
C TRP A 94 -8.27 6.66 -4.12
N PHE A 95 -7.19 5.96 -3.75
CA PHE A 95 -5.91 6.61 -3.45
C PHE A 95 -5.20 7.15 -4.69
N GLN A 96 -5.64 6.81 -5.90
CA GLN A 96 -5.16 7.46 -7.13
C GLN A 96 -5.71 8.89 -7.27
N ASP A 97 -6.91 9.14 -6.74
CA ASP A 97 -7.61 10.44 -6.86
C ASP A 97 -7.57 11.28 -5.58
N ALA A 98 -7.30 10.68 -4.42
CA ALA A 98 -7.33 11.34 -3.13
C ALA A 98 -6.06 11.09 -2.31
N SER A 99 -5.43 12.17 -1.84
CA SER A 99 -4.18 12.13 -1.07
C SER A 99 -4.36 11.90 0.45
N SER A 100 -5.60 11.82 0.95
CA SER A 100 -5.88 11.72 2.39
C SER A 100 -6.65 10.47 2.76
N ILE A 101 -6.12 9.71 3.73
CA ILE A 101 -6.77 8.54 4.34
C ILE A 101 -8.17 8.90 4.86
N SER A 102 -8.34 10.09 5.45
CA SER A 102 -9.62 10.54 5.98
C SER A 102 -10.66 10.77 4.88
N THR A 103 -10.23 11.32 3.74
CA THR A 103 -11.09 11.51 2.56
C THR A 103 -11.54 10.18 2.00
N VAL A 104 -10.60 9.23 1.83
CA VAL A 104 -10.92 7.88 1.35
C VAL A 104 -11.82 7.14 2.34
N ALA A 105 -11.59 7.26 3.65
CA ALA A 105 -12.44 6.67 4.68
C ALA A 105 -13.87 7.19 4.66
N SER A 106 -14.04 8.51 4.54
CA SER A 106 -15.35 9.14 4.37
C SER A 106 -16.05 8.62 3.10
N ARG A 107 -15.35 8.64 1.96
CA ARG A 107 -15.89 8.23 0.66
C ARG A 107 -16.28 6.75 0.61
N MET A 108 -15.51 5.89 1.26
CA MET A 108 -15.72 4.43 1.28
C MET A 108 -16.64 3.97 2.42
N GLY A 109 -17.00 4.90 3.32
CA GLY A 109 -17.75 4.60 4.54
C GLY A 109 -17.04 3.57 5.43
N GLY A 110 -15.70 3.67 5.52
CA GLY A 110 -14.83 2.84 6.35
C GLY A 110 -14.27 3.61 7.56
N SER A 111 -13.72 2.91 8.55
CA SER A 111 -12.96 3.58 9.61
C SER A 111 -11.59 4.00 9.09
N TRP A 112 -11.05 5.10 9.63
CA TRP A 112 -9.70 5.56 9.29
C TRP A 112 -8.66 4.44 9.44
N THR A 113 -8.70 3.69 10.55
CA THR A 113 -7.79 2.56 10.82
C THR A 113 -7.89 1.45 9.79
N MET A 114 -9.10 1.11 9.32
CA MET A 114 -9.27 0.08 8.28
C MET A 114 -8.64 0.53 6.96
N ILE A 115 -8.86 1.78 6.57
CA ILE A 115 -8.32 2.33 5.32
C ILE A 115 -6.79 2.46 5.39
N ALA A 116 -6.25 2.93 6.51
CA ALA A 116 -4.81 2.96 6.75
C ALA A 116 -4.19 1.56 6.63
N HIS A 117 -4.81 0.56 7.25
CA HIS A 117 -4.34 -0.83 7.17
C HIS A 117 -4.39 -1.39 5.72
N ILE A 118 -5.41 -1.04 4.93
CA ILE A 118 -5.48 -1.39 3.51
C ILE A 118 -4.32 -0.74 2.73
N MET A 119 -4.05 0.54 2.98
CA MET A 119 -2.94 1.27 2.36
C MET A 119 -1.60 0.61 2.71
N GLU A 120 -1.32 0.34 3.98
CA GLU A 120 -0.10 -0.34 4.44
C GLU A 120 0.10 -1.69 3.75
N ARG A 121 -0.96 -2.50 3.67
CA ARG A 121 -0.94 -3.78 2.96
C ARG A 121 -0.67 -3.64 1.48
N ALA A 122 -1.26 -2.62 0.83
CA ALA A 122 -1.02 -2.33 -0.58
C ALA A 122 0.45 -1.93 -0.82
N VAL A 123 0.99 -1.06 0.03
CA VAL A 123 2.40 -0.64 -0.02
C VAL A 123 3.33 -1.83 0.20
N ALA A 124 3.10 -2.65 1.23
CA ALA A 124 3.91 -3.85 1.50
C ALA A 124 3.91 -4.82 0.31
N ARG A 125 2.75 -5.06 -0.32
CA ARG A 125 2.66 -5.87 -1.54
C ARG A 125 3.35 -5.23 -2.73
N GLY A 126 3.34 -3.90 -2.84
CA GLY A 126 4.06 -3.14 -3.86
C GLY A 126 5.57 -3.34 -3.70
N LEU A 127 6.10 -3.04 -2.50
CA LEU A 127 7.52 -3.19 -2.16
C LEU A 127 8.03 -4.61 -2.39
N ALA A 128 7.27 -5.63 -2.02
CA ALA A 128 7.64 -7.04 -2.23
C ALA A 128 7.73 -7.45 -3.72
N ARG A 129 7.10 -6.69 -4.62
CA ARG A 129 7.15 -6.91 -6.08
C ARG A 129 8.08 -5.93 -6.80
N THR A 130 8.65 -4.97 -6.09
CA THR A 130 9.53 -3.96 -6.69
C THR A 130 10.83 -4.62 -7.11
N GLU A 131 11.11 -4.59 -8.41
CA GLU A 131 12.41 -4.95 -8.96
C GLU A 131 13.37 -3.76 -8.88
N THR A 132 14.61 -4.02 -8.47
CA THR A 132 15.70 -3.04 -8.38
C THR A 132 16.34 -2.81 -9.75
N GLN A 133 15.59 -2.25 -10.69
CA GLN A 133 16.12 -1.93 -12.02
C GLN A 133 16.93 -0.63 -12.01
N PRO A 134 18.09 -0.56 -12.70
CA PRO A 134 18.82 0.69 -12.93
C PRO A 134 17.93 1.75 -13.58
N VAL A 135 18.15 3.02 -13.22
CA VAL A 135 17.43 4.16 -13.79
C VAL A 135 18.42 5.21 -14.27
N ALA A 136 18.13 5.80 -15.43
CA ALA A 136 18.94 6.87 -15.99
C ALA A 136 18.73 8.21 -15.27
N HIS A 137 17.55 8.44 -14.70
CA HIS A 137 17.23 9.73 -14.07
C HIS A 137 16.53 9.53 -12.74
N ILE A 138 16.91 10.36 -11.76
CA ILE A 138 16.24 10.47 -10.47
C ILE A 138 15.95 11.94 -10.14
N CYS A 139 14.96 12.14 -9.28
CA CYS A 139 14.66 13.42 -8.65
C CYS A 139 14.73 13.25 -7.13
N VAL A 140 15.47 14.14 -6.46
CA VAL A 140 15.60 14.23 -5.01
C VAL A 140 14.85 15.46 -4.56
N ASP A 141 13.84 15.28 -3.72
CA ASP A 141 12.98 16.34 -3.22
C ASP A 141 12.82 16.27 -1.70
N GLU A 142 12.41 17.39 -1.10
CA GLU A 142 12.06 17.52 0.31
C GLU A 142 10.58 17.75 0.47
N THR A 143 9.94 16.99 1.36
CA THR A 143 8.60 17.35 1.80
C THR A 143 8.50 17.40 3.31
N SER A 144 7.70 18.35 3.80
CA SER A 144 7.42 18.51 5.22
C SER A 144 6.38 17.49 5.64
N SER A 145 6.74 16.58 6.55
CA SER A 145 5.83 15.54 7.03
C SER A 145 4.83 16.05 8.07
N LYS A 146 5.20 17.08 8.87
CA LYS A 146 4.37 17.77 9.88
C LYS A 146 4.87 19.19 10.14
N LYS A 147 4.01 20.06 10.72
CA LYS A 147 4.44 21.36 11.28
C LYS A 147 5.62 21.17 12.25
N GLY A 148 6.63 22.04 12.15
CA GLY A 148 7.78 22.05 13.07
C GLY A 148 9.04 21.34 12.58
N HIS A 149 9.51 21.64 11.36
CA HIS A 149 10.80 21.19 10.81
C HIS A 149 11.01 19.66 10.69
N ASN A 150 9.94 18.90 10.45
CA ASN A 150 10.04 17.47 10.13
C ASN A 150 10.06 17.31 8.62
N TYR A 151 11.22 17.06 8.04
CA TYR A 151 11.40 16.84 6.61
C TYR A 151 11.59 15.36 6.31
N ILE A 152 11.18 14.93 5.13
CA ILE A 152 11.57 13.67 4.53
C ILE A 152 12.22 13.94 3.19
N THR A 153 13.26 13.18 2.88
CA THR A 153 13.91 13.14 1.57
C THR A 153 13.19 12.10 0.72
N VAL A 154 12.76 12.46 -0.49
CA VAL A 154 12.11 11.55 -1.42
C VAL A 154 12.95 11.44 -2.68
N VAL A 155 13.37 10.22 -3.02
CA VAL A 155 14.01 9.91 -4.30
C VAL A 155 12.98 9.25 -5.20
N SER A 156 12.78 9.79 -6.39
CA SER A 156 11.78 9.31 -7.35
C SER A 156 12.32 9.23 -8.78
N ASN A 157 11.69 8.42 -9.61
CA ASN A 157 11.93 8.42 -11.05
C ASN A 157 11.07 9.52 -11.70
N PRO A 158 11.66 10.55 -12.32
CA PRO A 158 10.91 11.68 -12.88
C PRO A 158 10.09 11.32 -14.12
N LYS A 159 10.38 10.19 -14.79
CA LYS A 159 9.59 9.71 -15.95
C LYS A 159 8.33 8.97 -15.52
N THR A 160 8.42 8.15 -14.47
CA THR A 160 7.30 7.28 -14.03
C THR A 160 6.57 7.79 -12.79
N GLY A 161 7.14 8.76 -12.07
CA GLY A 161 6.64 9.21 -10.76
C GLY A 161 6.85 8.20 -9.64
N THR A 162 7.54 7.07 -9.90
CA THR A 162 7.74 6.01 -8.92
C THR A 162 8.70 6.47 -7.82
N VAL A 163 8.23 6.48 -6.58
CA VAL A 163 9.08 6.65 -5.40
C VAL A 163 10.00 5.45 -5.26
N ARG A 164 11.30 5.72 -5.15
CA ARG A 164 12.38 4.73 -5.05
C ARG A 164 12.91 4.61 -3.64
N TYR A 165 12.91 5.72 -2.91
CA TYR A 165 13.40 5.77 -1.54
C TYR A 165 12.78 6.94 -0.78
N VAL A 166 12.59 6.75 0.52
CA VAL A 166 12.16 7.78 1.47
C VAL A 166 13.09 7.74 2.66
N GLY A 167 13.77 8.85 2.93
CA GLY A 167 14.69 9.03 4.05
C GLY A 167 14.17 10.04 5.05
N GLU A 168 14.49 9.86 6.34
CA GLU A 168 14.13 10.83 7.37
C GLU A 168 15.09 12.02 7.35
N GLY A 169 14.54 13.23 7.45
CA GLY A 169 15.30 14.48 7.43
C GLY A 169 15.67 14.97 6.03
N ARG A 170 16.59 15.92 6.01
CA ARG A 170 17.11 16.60 4.81
C ARG A 170 18.63 16.75 4.83
N THR A 171 19.29 15.70 5.32
CA THR A 171 20.73 15.70 5.57
C THR A 171 21.46 14.90 4.48
N THR A 172 22.79 14.99 4.46
CA THR A 172 23.63 14.09 3.64
C THR A 172 23.31 12.63 3.93
N ALA A 173 23.14 12.27 5.20
CA ALA A 173 22.78 10.92 5.64
C ALA A 173 21.38 10.49 5.16
N SER A 174 20.44 11.44 5.05
CA SER A 174 19.09 11.17 4.55
C SER A 174 19.11 10.71 3.09
N LEU A 175 20.00 11.25 2.25
CA LEU A 175 20.18 10.79 0.87
C LEU A 175 21.14 9.60 0.77
N ALA A 176 22.11 9.48 1.67
CA ALA A 176 23.00 8.32 1.71
C ALA A 176 22.23 7.00 1.91
N GLY A 177 21.13 6.97 2.68
CA GLY A 177 20.34 5.72 2.76
C GLY A 177 19.81 5.20 1.41
N TYR A 178 19.74 6.04 0.36
CA TYR A 178 19.47 5.60 -1.01
C TYR A 178 20.69 4.94 -1.68
N ASP A 179 21.89 5.46 -1.45
CA ASP A 179 23.13 4.95 -2.05
C ASP A 179 23.53 3.59 -1.49
N ASP A 180 23.41 3.38 -0.18
CA ASP A 180 23.67 2.12 0.52
C ASP A 180 22.78 0.98 -0.03
N GLY A 181 21.60 1.33 -0.55
CA GLY A 181 20.66 0.40 -1.19
C GLY A 181 20.93 0.13 -2.67
N CYS A 182 21.86 0.86 -3.29
CA CYS A 182 22.18 0.75 -4.72
C CYS A 182 23.49 -0.01 -4.96
N SER A 183 23.51 -0.83 -6.00
CA SER A 183 24.73 -1.39 -6.56
C SER A 183 25.52 -0.35 -7.36
N SER A 184 26.84 -0.52 -7.48
CA SER A 184 27.70 0.38 -8.28
C SER A 184 27.20 0.54 -9.72
N ALA A 185 26.71 -0.54 -10.35
CA ALA A 185 26.15 -0.50 -11.70
C ALA A 185 24.89 0.40 -11.79
N GLN A 186 24.07 0.45 -10.74
CA GLN A 186 22.91 1.34 -10.71
C GLN A 186 23.33 2.81 -10.58
N LEU A 187 24.38 3.09 -9.80
CA LEU A 187 24.92 4.45 -9.64
C LEU A 187 25.61 4.94 -10.91
N GLU A 188 26.35 4.06 -11.60
CA GLU A 188 26.98 4.37 -12.89
C GLU A 188 25.94 4.65 -13.99
N ALA A 189 24.83 3.90 -13.99
CA ALA A 189 23.75 4.06 -14.96
C ALA A 189 22.99 5.39 -14.85
N LEU A 190 23.17 6.15 -13.76
CA LEU A 190 22.58 7.48 -13.62
C LEU A 190 23.19 8.44 -14.64
N GLU A 191 22.34 9.05 -15.45
CA GLU A 191 22.66 10.13 -16.39
C GLU A 191 22.31 11.51 -15.80
N SER A 192 21.32 11.58 -14.89
CA SER A 192 20.99 12.84 -14.22
C SER A 192 20.38 12.67 -12.82
N VAL A 193 20.77 13.55 -11.90
CA VAL A 193 20.20 13.70 -10.57
C VAL A 193 19.59 15.08 -10.45
N ARG A 194 18.26 15.17 -10.50
CA ARG A 194 17.55 16.43 -10.28
C ARG A 194 17.40 16.68 -8.78
N MET A 195 17.72 17.89 -8.32
CA MET A 195 17.62 18.24 -6.91
C MET A 195 17.47 19.75 -6.69
N ASP A 196 17.12 20.14 -5.46
CA ASP A 196 17.27 21.52 -4.98
C ASP A 196 18.76 21.84 -4.70
N MET A 197 19.11 23.13 -4.62
CA MET A 197 20.46 23.66 -4.38
C MET A 197 20.98 23.45 -2.94
N GLY A 198 20.33 22.58 -2.16
CA GLY A 198 20.73 22.25 -0.80
C GLY A 198 22.15 21.64 -0.76
N PRO A 199 23.10 22.22 0.00
CA PRO A 199 24.48 21.71 0.07
C PRO A 199 24.58 20.24 0.50
N ALA A 200 23.60 19.79 1.31
CA ALA A 200 23.53 18.41 1.76
C ALA A 200 23.36 17.41 0.61
N TYR A 201 22.45 17.66 -0.35
CA TYR A 201 22.23 16.75 -1.47
C TYR A 201 23.34 16.80 -2.51
N ILE A 202 23.90 17.99 -2.75
CA ILE A 202 25.07 18.13 -3.62
C ILE A 202 26.23 17.32 -3.04
N THR A 203 26.51 17.49 -1.73
CA THR A 203 27.60 16.78 -1.05
C THR A 203 27.39 15.28 -1.07
N ALA A 204 26.19 14.81 -0.75
CA ALA A 204 25.84 13.40 -0.82
C ALA A 204 26.05 12.88 -2.24
N THR A 205 25.42 13.49 -3.25
CA THR A 205 25.50 13.04 -4.66
C THR A 205 26.93 12.99 -5.19
N LYS A 206 27.78 13.95 -4.84
CA LYS A 206 29.21 13.93 -5.21
C LYS A 206 30.00 12.80 -4.55
N ALA A 207 29.56 12.30 -3.39
CA ALA A 207 30.22 11.20 -2.71
C ALA A 207 29.98 9.85 -3.39
N TRP A 208 28.82 9.64 -4.03
CA TRP A 208 28.41 8.32 -4.53
C TRP A 208 28.15 8.24 -6.04
N VAL A 209 27.82 9.32 -6.74
CA VAL A 209 27.61 9.30 -8.21
C VAL A 209 28.92 9.53 -8.95
N PRO A 210 29.39 8.58 -9.78
CA PRO A 210 30.51 8.82 -10.68
C PRO A 210 30.16 9.92 -11.68
N GLY A 211 31.00 10.96 -11.77
CA GLY A 211 30.75 12.11 -12.64
C GLY A 211 29.62 13.03 -12.17
N ALA A 212 29.34 13.08 -10.86
CA ALA A 212 28.24 13.85 -10.28
C ALA A 212 28.13 15.29 -10.80
N ASP A 213 29.25 16.00 -10.98
CA ASP A 213 29.26 17.39 -11.43
C ASP A 213 28.57 17.62 -12.79
N GLU A 214 28.63 16.63 -13.68
CA GLU A 214 27.98 16.67 -15.01
C GLU A 214 26.52 16.18 -14.96
N LYS A 215 26.18 15.42 -13.92
CA LYS A 215 24.88 14.74 -13.79
C LYS A 215 23.91 15.50 -12.90
N ILE A 216 24.38 16.37 -12.01
CA ILE A 216 23.53 17.19 -11.15
C ILE A 216 22.81 18.24 -11.99
N ALA A 217 21.48 18.24 -11.91
CA ALA A 217 20.62 19.22 -12.56
C ALA A 217 19.77 19.93 -11.50
N PHE A 218 19.91 21.25 -11.37
CA PHE A 218 19.08 22.02 -10.45
C PHE A 218 17.69 22.26 -11.03
N ASP A 219 16.66 22.12 -10.19
CA ASP A 219 15.29 22.40 -10.60
C ASP A 219 15.14 23.89 -10.97
N ARG A 220 14.54 24.14 -12.15
CA ARG A 220 14.25 25.48 -12.68
C ARG A 220 13.44 26.35 -11.71
N PHE A 221 12.57 25.76 -10.90
CA PHE A 221 11.78 26.51 -9.90
C PHE A 221 12.65 27.15 -8.81
N HIS A 222 13.84 26.62 -8.57
CA HIS A 222 14.78 27.14 -7.59
C HIS A 222 15.84 28.06 -8.22
N VAL A 223 16.12 27.91 -9.52
CA VAL A 223 17.06 28.75 -10.28
C VAL A 223 16.45 30.11 -10.66
N ALA A 224 15.13 30.18 -10.88
CA ALA A 224 14.42 31.40 -11.23
C ALA A 224 13.71 32.00 -10.00
N LYS A 225 14.44 32.83 -9.25
CA LYS A 225 13.87 33.77 -8.28
C LYS A 225 14.10 35.21 -8.75
#